data_AF-A0A1E1WFE2-F1
#
_entry.id   AF-A0A1E1WFE2-F1
#
_cell.length_a   1.000
_cell.length_b   1.000
_cell.length_c   1.000
_cell.angle_alpha   90.00
_cell.angle_beta   90.00
_cell.angle_gamma   90.00
#
_symmetry.space_group_name_H-M   'P 1'
#
loop_
_entity.id
_entity.type
_entity.pdbx_description
1 polymer ?
#
loop_
_entity_poly.entity_id
_entity_poly.type
_entity_poly.pdbx_seq_one_letter_code
_entity_poly.pdbx_strand_id
1 'polypeptide(L)'
;ENEEWDPCPDPCPPQECESIGRRYNCPNKRKMICKGQCRCKAGYFRNKIGECISKENCLKCKGPNEYYSCGGACDNVCSNYGQQNQENCPIVNIKCNEMCYC
;
A
#
# COMPACT_ATOMS: atom_id res chain seq x y z
N GLU A 1 9.47 1.93 9.18
CA GLU A 1 8.32 1.38 9.94
C GLU A 1 7.22 2.44 10.05
N ASN A 2 6.20 2.35 9.20
CA ASN A 2 5.12 3.34 9.06
C ASN A 2 3.79 2.84 9.65
N GLU A 3 3.86 1.87 10.54
CA GLU A 3 2.73 1.26 11.22
C GLU A 3 2.80 1.53 12.73
N GLU A 4 1.63 1.57 13.36
CA GLU A 4 1.45 1.69 14.80
C GLU A 4 0.41 0.68 15.28
N TRP A 5 0.62 0.11 16.47
CA TRP A 5 -0.36 -0.78 17.08
C TRP A 5 -1.53 0.02 17.64
N ASP A 6 -2.74 -0.29 17.19
CA ASP A 6 -3.98 0.29 17.70
C ASP A 6 -4.79 -0.79 18.42
N PRO A 7 -5.07 -0.66 19.73
CA PRO A 7 -5.86 -1.65 20.47
C PRO A 7 -7.35 -1.64 20.05
N CYS A 8 -7.86 -0.54 19.48
CA CYS A 8 -9.21 -0.46 18.94
C CYS A 8 -9.24 0.39 17.66
N PRO A 9 -8.80 -0.17 16.53
CA PRO A 9 -8.82 0.49 15.24
C PRO A 9 -10.26 0.77 14.77
N ASP A 10 -10.53 2.02 14.36
CA ASP A 10 -11.70 2.32 13.55
C ASP A 10 -11.69 1.52 12.23
N PRO A 11 -12.74 0.75 11.91
CA PRO A 11 -12.78 -0.08 10.70
C PRO A 11 -13.03 0.76 9.43
N CYS A 12 -13.40 2.04 9.59
CA CYS A 12 -13.88 2.90 8.53
C CYS A 12 -13.46 4.36 8.78
N PRO A 13 -13.02 5.09 7.74
CA PRO A 13 -12.76 4.62 6.38
C PRO A 13 -11.57 3.62 6.35
N PRO A 14 -11.48 2.78 5.30
CA PRO A 14 -10.34 1.87 5.16
C PRO A 14 -9.04 2.69 5.02
N GLN A 15 -7.94 2.16 5.58
CA GLN A 15 -6.62 2.78 5.48
C GLN A 15 -5.86 2.29 4.25
N GLU A 16 -6.51 2.32 3.09
CA GLU A 16 -5.93 1.89 1.82
C GLU A 16 -5.69 3.09 0.91
N CYS A 17 -4.70 3.02 0.03
CA CYS A 17 -4.45 4.06 -0.98
C CYS A 17 -5.71 4.37 -1.80
N GLU A 18 -6.51 3.35 -2.12
CA GLU A 18 -7.76 3.50 -2.89
C GLU A 18 -8.86 4.25 -2.13
N SER A 19 -8.76 4.33 -0.80
CA SER A 19 -9.73 5.02 0.05
C SER A 19 -9.51 6.52 0.12
N ILE A 20 -8.35 7.01 -0.35
CA ILE A 20 -8.01 8.42 -0.34
C ILE A 20 -9.01 9.21 -1.19
N GLY A 21 -9.69 10.19 -0.58
CA GLY A 21 -10.65 11.06 -1.26
C GLY A 21 -12.02 10.41 -1.53
N ARG A 22 -12.22 9.14 -1.16
CA ARG A 22 -13.53 8.47 -1.25
C ARG A 22 -14.35 8.70 0.03
N ARG A 23 -15.68 8.72 -0.12
CA ARG A 23 -16.62 8.80 1.00
C ARG A 23 -17.12 7.40 1.32
N TYR A 24 -17.13 7.05 2.60
CA TYR A 24 -17.60 5.76 3.11
C TYR A 24 -18.72 5.98 4.12
N ASN A 25 -19.77 5.16 4.04
CA ASN A 25 -20.84 5.14 5.03
C ASN A 25 -20.39 4.31 6.24
N CYS A 26 -19.79 4.96 7.23
CA CYS A 26 -19.24 4.28 8.39
C CYS A 26 -20.34 3.91 9.42
N PRO A 27 -20.32 2.67 9.96
CA PRO A 27 -21.27 2.26 10.99
C PRO A 27 -21.00 3.00 12.32
N ASN A 28 -22.06 3.13 13.14
CA ASN A 28 -21.94 3.75 14.45
C ASN A 28 -21.04 2.92 15.38
N LYS A 29 -19.94 3.51 15.83
CA LYS A 29 -18.89 2.88 16.66
C LYS A 29 -19.38 2.27 17.98
N ARG A 30 -20.55 2.71 18.49
CA ARG A 30 -21.12 2.28 19.79
C ARG A 30 -21.43 0.78 19.90
N LYS A 31 -21.45 0.02 18.80
CA LYS A 31 -21.76 -1.41 18.78
C LYS A 31 -20.57 -2.30 18.40
N MET A 32 -19.36 -1.76 18.26
CA MET A 32 -18.27 -2.52 17.70
C MET A 32 -17.42 -3.21 18.79
N ILE A 33 -17.22 -4.52 18.64
CA ILE A 33 -16.21 -5.25 19.39
C ILE A 33 -14.85 -4.91 18.76
N CYS A 34 -14.01 -4.22 19.51
CA CYS A 34 -12.67 -3.86 19.10
C CYS A 34 -11.76 -5.10 19.04
N LYS A 35 -11.01 -5.25 17.95
CA LYS A 35 -9.88 -6.17 17.87
C LYS A 35 -8.64 -5.35 17.56
N GLY A 36 -7.62 -5.42 18.43
CA GLY A 36 -6.38 -4.70 18.21
C GLY A 36 -5.69 -5.16 16.93
N GLN A 37 -5.12 -4.22 16.17
CA GLN A 37 -4.37 -4.52 14.95
C GLN A 37 -3.33 -3.43 14.66
N CYS A 38 -2.34 -3.73 13.82
CA CYS A 38 -1.45 -2.70 13.28
C CYS A 38 -2.18 -1.83 12.26
N ARG A 39 -2.10 -0.52 12.44
CA ARG A 39 -2.62 0.50 11.52
C ARG A 39 -1.48 1.26 10.88
N CYS A 40 -1.73 1.82 9.69
CA CYS A 40 -0.81 2.82 9.16
C CYS A 40 -0.86 4.06 10.06
N LYS A 41 0.31 4.63 10.33
CA LYS A 41 0.45 5.91 11.03
C LYS A 41 -0.34 7.00 10.32
N ALA A 42 -0.73 8.04 11.05
CA ALA A 42 -1.40 9.20 10.46
C ALA A 42 -0.64 9.74 9.24
N GLY A 43 -1.35 9.88 8.10
CA GLY A 43 -0.77 10.31 6.83
C GLY A 43 -0.22 9.19 5.93
N TYR A 44 -0.21 7.94 6.42
CA TYR A 44 0.17 6.75 5.68
C TYR A 44 -1.04 5.86 5.39
N PHE A 45 -0.98 5.13 4.28
CA PHE A 45 -2.05 4.26 3.79
C PHE A 45 -1.44 2.99 3.19
N ARG A 46 -2.16 1.87 3.29
CA ARG A 46 -1.75 0.57 2.74
C ARG A 46 -1.83 0.61 1.21
N ASN A 47 -0.73 0.27 0.55
CA ASN A 47 -0.71 -0.03 -0.88
C ASN A 47 -1.28 -1.44 -1.16
N LYS A 48 -1.29 -1.86 -2.44
CA LYS A 48 -1.86 -3.15 -2.86
C LYS A 48 -1.12 -4.38 -2.33
N ILE A 49 0.14 -4.22 -1.91
CA ILE A 49 0.93 -5.29 -1.29
C ILE A 49 0.91 -5.22 0.25
N GLY A 50 0.10 -4.32 0.83
CA GLY A 50 -0.12 -4.22 2.27
C GLY A 50 0.83 -3.29 3.03
N GLU A 51 1.76 -2.62 2.35
CA GLU A 51 2.73 -1.72 2.98
C GLU A 51 2.15 -0.33 3.22
N CYS A 52 2.45 0.25 4.38
CA CYS A 52 2.06 1.63 4.71
C CYS A 52 3.01 2.64 4.06
N ILE A 53 2.52 3.33 3.03
CA ILE A 53 3.23 4.38 2.29
C ILE A 53 2.57 5.73 2.49
N SER A 54 3.29 6.82 2.26
CA SER A 54 2.74 8.16 2.41
C SER A 54 1.57 8.40 1.45
N LYS A 55 0.64 9.27 1.85
CA LYS A 55 -0.46 9.72 0.97
C LYS A 55 0.04 10.18 -0.40
N GLU A 56 1.17 10.87 -0.45
CA GLU A 56 1.77 11.34 -1.70
C GLU A 56 2.20 10.17 -2.59
N ASN A 57 2.85 9.16 -2.01
CA ASN A 57 3.28 7.97 -2.75
C ASN A 57 2.09 7.15 -3.28
N CYS A 58 0.99 7.03 -2.52
CA CYS A 58 -0.24 6.42 -3.01
C CYS A 58 -0.78 7.09 -4.29
N LEU A 59 -0.55 8.38 -4.47
CA LEU A 59 -1.09 9.16 -5.59
C LEU A 59 -0.14 9.22 -6.79
N LYS A 60 1.07 8.66 -6.69
CA LYS A 60 2.06 8.60 -7.77
C LYS A 60 1.69 7.58 -8.84
N CYS A 61 1.32 6.37 -8.44
CA CYS A 61 0.99 5.28 -9.35
C CYS A 61 -0.52 5.25 -9.60
N LYS A 62 -0.92 5.43 -10.86
CA LYS A 62 -2.33 5.56 -11.25
C LYS A 62 -2.76 4.48 -12.25
N GLY A 63 -1.82 3.65 -12.72
CA GLY A 63 -2.12 2.54 -13.62
C GLY A 63 -2.90 1.42 -12.93
N PRO A 64 -3.60 0.58 -13.71
CA PRO A 64 -4.24 -0.62 -13.18
C PRO A 64 -3.18 -1.53 -12.56
N ASN A 65 -3.49 -2.11 -11.41
CA ASN A 65 -2.60 -3.03 -10.67
C ASN A 65 -1.25 -2.46 -10.23
N GLU A 66 -0.98 -1.17 -10.44
CA GLU A 66 0.25 -0.55 -9.96
C GLU A 66 0.17 -0.22 -8.46
N TYR A 67 1.32 -0.25 -7.80
CA TYR A 67 1.52 0.19 -6.43
C TYR A 67 2.90 0.83 -6.27
N TYR A 68 3.02 1.83 -5.40
CA TYR A 68 4.31 2.43 -5.08
C TYR A 68 4.98 1.62 -3.97
N SER A 69 6.23 1.23 -4.15
CA SER A 69 7.03 0.52 -3.15
C SER A 69 8.53 0.78 -3.38
N CYS A 70 9.36 0.28 -2.45
CA CYS A 70 10.80 0.18 -2.64
C CYS A 70 11.13 -1.26 -3.06
N GLY A 71 11.27 -1.50 -4.35
CA GLY A 71 11.42 -2.84 -4.93
C GLY A 71 12.75 -3.09 -5.64
N GLY A 72 12.81 -4.15 -6.44
CA GLY A 72 13.96 -4.50 -7.28
C GLY A 72 14.09 -3.65 -8.54
N ALA A 73 14.94 -4.06 -9.47
CA ALA A 73 15.05 -3.43 -10.80
C ALA A 73 13.97 -3.89 -11.80
N CYS A 74 13.24 -4.96 -11.48
CA CYS A 74 12.18 -5.54 -12.30
C CYS A 74 10.79 -5.20 -11.73
N ASP A 75 9.71 -5.72 -12.32
CA ASP A 75 8.32 -5.45 -11.90
C ASP A 75 7.88 -3.97 -12.04
N ASN A 76 8.71 -3.11 -12.64
CA ASN A 76 8.43 -1.70 -12.84
C ASN A 76 7.81 -1.37 -14.20
N VAL A 77 7.66 -2.37 -15.08
CA VAL A 77 7.04 -2.25 -16.41
C VAL A 77 6.00 -3.35 -16.59
N CYS A 78 4.74 -3.02 -16.34
CA CYS A 78 3.66 -4.01 -16.26
C CYS A 78 3.44 -4.77 -17.57
N SER A 79 3.70 -4.13 -18.72
CA SER A 79 3.58 -4.78 -20.04
C SER A 79 4.58 -5.92 -20.24
N ASN A 80 5.71 -5.89 -19.55
CA ASN A 80 6.79 -6.88 -19.68
C ASN A 80 6.81 -7.89 -18.52
N TYR A 81 5.83 -7.85 -17.60
CA TYR A 81 5.79 -8.72 -16.42
C TYR A 81 5.91 -10.22 -16.75
N GLY A 82 5.31 -10.66 -17.87
CA GLY A 82 5.42 -12.05 -18.34
C GLY A 82 6.78 -12.45 -18.91
N GLN A 83 7.64 -11.48 -19.25
CA GLN A 83 8.98 -11.69 -19.79
C GLN A 83 10.07 -11.46 -18.75
N GLN A 84 9.87 -10.48 -17.86
CA GLN A 84 10.81 -10.08 -16.83
C GLN A 84 10.02 -9.70 -15.58
N ASN A 85 10.30 -10.42 -14.49
CA ASN A 85 9.68 -10.16 -13.19
C ASN A 85 10.69 -10.33 -12.06
N GLN A 86 10.24 -10.18 -10.81
CA GLN A 86 11.10 -10.36 -9.63
C GLN A 86 11.76 -11.74 -9.54
N GLU A 87 11.10 -12.81 -10.02
CA GLU A 87 11.65 -14.17 -10.02
C GLU A 87 12.68 -14.38 -11.14
N ASN A 88 12.52 -13.69 -12.27
CA ASN A 88 13.38 -13.75 -13.45
C ASN A 88 14.08 -12.42 -13.71
N CYS A 89 14.62 -11.80 -12.66
CA CYS A 89 15.27 -10.51 -12.76
C CYS A 89 16.78 -10.66 -13.03
N PRO A 90 17.30 -10.20 -14.18
CA PRO A 90 18.73 -10.29 -14.51
C PRO A 90 19.58 -9.29 -13.71
N ILE A 91 18.96 -8.33 -13.03
CA ILE A 91 19.63 -7.27 -12.28
C ILE A 91 19.32 -7.47 -10.80
N VAL A 92 20.37 -7.62 -9.99
CA VAL A 92 20.27 -7.64 -8.53
C VAL A 92 20.72 -6.28 -8.00
N ASN A 93 19.82 -5.58 -7.30
CA ASN A 93 20.14 -4.26 -6.78
C ASN A 93 20.80 -4.33 -5.40
N ILE A 94 21.75 -3.41 -5.15
CA ILE A 94 22.35 -3.18 -3.83
C ILE A 94 21.40 -2.40 -2.91
N LYS A 95 20.52 -1.56 -3.49
CA LYS A 95 19.47 -0.81 -2.79
C LYS A 95 18.15 -0.92 -3.54
N CYS A 96 17.05 -0.89 -2.82
CA CYS A 96 15.74 -0.88 -3.47
C CYS A 96 15.51 0.42 -4.24
N ASN A 97 14.71 0.34 -5.30
CA ASN A 97 14.32 1.46 -6.13
C ASN A 97 12.91 1.91 -5.71
N GLU A 98 12.73 3.21 -5.45
CA GLU A 98 11.42 3.74 -5.04
C GLU A 98 10.62 4.19 -6.27
N MET A 99 9.79 3.30 -6.80
CA MET A 99 8.99 3.56 -8.00
C MET A 99 7.66 2.79 -8.01
N CYS A 100 6.93 2.92 -9.12
CA CYS A 100 5.71 2.15 -9.35
C CYS A 100 6.08 0.75 -9.82
N TYR A 101 5.50 -0.23 -9.14
CA TYR A 101 5.62 -1.64 -9.45
C TYR A 101 4.25 -2.22 -9.76
N CYS A 102 4.29 -3.36 -10.44
CA CYS A 102 3.22 -4.28 -10.76
C CYS A 102 3.80 -5.67 -10.50
#